data_AF-A0A847Z805-F1
#
_entry.id   AF-A0A847Z805-F1
#
_cell.length_a   1.000
_cell.length_b   1.000
_cell.length_c   1.000
_cell.angle_alpha   90.00
_cell.angle_beta   90.00
_cell.angle_gamma   90.00
#
_symmetry.space_group_name_H-M   'P 1'
#
loop_
_entity.id
_entity.type
_entity.pdbx_description
1 polymer ?
#
loop_
_entity_poly.entity_id
_entity_poly.type
_entity_poly.pdbx_seq_one_letter_code
_entity_poly.pdbx_strand_id
1 'polypeptide(L)'
;LNLGKIRREENILWSFAPHDISMILALAGEEPENVLATGGNYLHKKIADVTTTHLDFPSGLKAHVFVSWLHPFKDQKLVVVGDQKMAVFDDTLPWEDKLLVYPHSVKWEHNIPVPTKGTPERIAVPYAEPLRLECEHFLDCLGGQKNALTDGKEGLRVLRVLNAAEASLNKNGQSISLQKRKTSAEEAAEETFIHPSAFIDERVEIGVGTKIWHTSHVLHGSKIGKDCSIGQNVVIGPDVSIGGGCKIQNNVSVYKGVTLEDDVFCGPSAVFTNVINPRSEIRRMSEIKATLVRKGATIGANATIVCGNTIGSYAFIAAGAVVTKNVPDHALMAGNPARQTGWICRCGIKLNTKHQCPQCGNKYKLTAKQGLLKISKSQNISKHRH
;
A
#
# COMPACT_ATOMS: atom_id res chain seq x y z
N LEU A 1 -20.94 -35.34 -30.56
CA LEU A 1 -21.07 -33.90 -30.24
C LEU A 1 -21.95 -33.76 -29.02
N ASN A 2 -21.39 -33.37 -27.87
CA ASN A 2 -22.21 -32.82 -26.79
C ASN A 2 -21.83 -31.33 -26.71
N LEU A 3 -22.34 -30.56 -27.69
CA LEU A 3 -22.25 -29.10 -27.65
C LEU A 3 -23.02 -28.68 -26.41
N GLY A 4 -22.32 -28.40 -25.33
CA GLY A 4 -22.93 -28.04 -24.06
C GLY A 4 -23.82 -26.79 -24.19
N LYS A 5 -24.33 -26.30 -23.06
CA LYS A 5 -25.19 -25.12 -23.05
C LYS A 5 -24.38 -23.87 -23.43
N ILE A 6 -24.59 -23.36 -24.64
CA ILE A 6 -24.08 -22.05 -25.07
C ILE A 6 -24.71 -20.97 -24.17
N ARG A 7 -23.86 -20.15 -23.53
CA ARG A 7 -24.27 -19.10 -22.61
C ARG A 7 -24.43 -17.77 -23.35
N ARG A 8 -25.31 -16.91 -22.85
CA ARG A 8 -25.59 -15.57 -23.43
C ARG A 8 -25.07 -14.42 -22.56
N GLU A 9 -24.64 -14.71 -21.33
CA GLU A 9 -24.31 -13.71 -20.31
C GLU A 9 -22.82 -13.72 -19.97
N GLU A 10 -22.16 -14.87 -20.08
CA GLU A 10 -20.73 -15.07 -19.84
C GLU A 10 -20.07 -15.69 -21.09
N ASN A 11 -18.78 -15.47 -21.27
CA ASN A 11 -17.99 -16.07 -22.35
C ASN A 11 -17.37 -17.41 -21.92
N ILE A 12 -16.78 -18.14 -22.88
CA ILE A 12 -16.17 -19.45 -22.63
C ILE A 12 -15.10 -19.42 -21.53
N LEU A 13 -14.32 -18.33 -21.43
CA LEU A 13 -13.26 -18.17 -20.44
C LEU A 13 -13.84 -18.28 -19.02
N TRP A 14 -14.89 -17.53 -18.72
CA TRP A 14 -15.54 -17.55 -17.42
C TRP A 14 -16.27 -18.87 -17.14
N SER A 15 -16.82 -19.52 -18.19
CA SER A 15 -17.51 -20.79 -18.01
C SER A 15 -16.56 -21.94 -17.66
N PHE A 16 -15.44 -22.10 -18.37
CA PHE A 16 -14.62 -23.32 -18.31
C PHE A 16 -13.21 -23.13 -17.72
N ALA A 17 -12.60 -21.95 -17.82
CA ALA A 17 -11.22 -21.75 -17.35
C ALA A 17 -11.01 -21.63 -15.82
N PRO A 18 -12.00 -21.35 -14.95
CA PRO A 18 -11.71 -21.17 -13.51
C PRO A 18 -11.01 -22.37 -12.86
N HIS A 19 -11.45 -23.59 -13.17
CA HIS A 19 -10.86 -24.81 -12.66
C HIS A 19 -9.43 -25.02 -13.19
N ASP A 20 -9.21 -24.81 -14.50
CA ASP A 20 -7.91 -24.97 -15.13
C ASP A 20 -6.88 -23.97 -14.57
N ILE A 21 -7.30 -22.73 -14.35
CA ILE A 21 -6.48 -21.70 -13.71
C ILE A 21 -6.15 -22.11 -12.27
N SER A 22 -7.13 -22.58 -11.50
CA SER A 22 -6.91 -23.06 -10.12
C SER A 22 -5.85 -24.17 -10.07
N MET A 23 -5.96 -25.18 -10.95
CA MET A 23 -4.97 -26.26 -11.06
C MET A 23 -3.58 -25.74 -11.41
N ILE A 24 -3.47 -24.83 -12.38
CA ILE A 24 -2.17 -24.25 -12.77
C ILE A 24 -1.55 -23.48 -11.61
N LEU A 25 -2.32 -22.65 -10.90
CA LEU A 25 -1.84 -21.89 -9.74
C LEU A 25 -1.40 -22.82 -8.60
N ALA A 26 -2.14 -23.90 -8.36
CA ALA A 26 -1.79 -24.91 -7.37
C ALA A 26 -0.47 -25.64 -7.71
N LEU A 27 -0.26 -25.98 -8.98
CA LEU A 27 0.97 -26.62 -9.45
C LEU A 27 2.17 -25.66 -9.49
N ALA A 28 1.94 -24.41 -9.89
CA ALA A 28 3.00 -23.39 -9.96
C ALA A 28 3.46 -22.96 -8.55
N GLY A 29 2.55 -22.92 -7.57
CA GLY A 29 2.85 -22.44 -6.22
C GLY A 29 3.07 -20.92 -6.13
N GLU A 30 2.81 -20.19 -7.22
CA GLU A 30 2.95 -18.74 -7.34
C GLU A 30 1.86 -18.15 -8.25
N GLU A 31 1.72 -16.82 -8.25
CA GLU A 31 0.81 -16.10 -9.16
C GLU A 31 1.55 -15.68 -10.44
N PRO A 32 0.88 -15.67 -11.61
CA PRO A 32 1.47 -15.17 -12.83
C PRO A 32 1.74 -13.66 -12.74
N GLU A 33 2.83 -13.23 -13.33
CA GLU A 33 3.18 -11.82 -13.45
C GLU A 33 2.46 -11.12 -14.60
N ASN A 34 2.17 -11.86 -15.67
CA ASN A 34 1.51 -11.35 -16.87
C ASN A 34 0.50 -12.37 -17.39
N VAL A 35 -0.61 -11.85 -17.92
CA VAL A 35 -1.70 -12.63 -18.52
C VAL A 35 -2.03 -12.05 -19.87
N LEU A 36 -1.99 -12.89 -20.91
CA LEU A 36 -2.40 -12.53 -22.26
C LEU A 36 -3.50 -13.47 -22.70
N ALA A 37 -4.59 -12.96 -23.26
CA ALA A 37 -5.66 -13.81 -23.76
C ALA A 37 -6.15 -13.31 -25.13
N THR A 38 -6.33 -14.26 -26.05
CA THR A 38 -6.92 -14.04 -27.37
C THR A 38 -8.13 -14.95 -27.54
N GLY A 39 -9.07 -14.57 -28.39
CA GLY A 39 -10.30 -15.32 -28.58
C GLY A 39 -11.05 -14.96 -29.85
N GLY A 40 -12.01 -15.82 -30.21
CA GLY A 40 -12.86 -15.67 -31.38
C GLY A 40 -14.33 -15.63 -30.99
N ASN A 41 -15.08 -14.72 -31.62
CA ASN A 41 -16.51 -14.54 -31.42
C ASN A 41 -17.22 -14.91 -32.73
N TYR A 42 -17.74 -16.13 -32.81
CA TYR A 42 -18.35 -16.71 -34.02
C TYR A 42 -19.87 -16.79 -33.91
N LEU A 43 -20.39 -17.08 -32.72
CA LEU A 43 -21.83 -17.16 -32.44
C LEU A 43 -22.43 -15.79 -32.10
N HIS A 44 -21.63 -14.91 -31.49
CA HIS A 44 -22.02 -13.56 -31.09
C HIS A 44 -20.95 -12.54 -31.45
N LYS A 45 -21.30 -11.25 -31.52
CA LYS A 45 -20.33 -10.20 -31.87
C LYS A 45 -19.36 -9.85 -30.73
N LYS A 46 -19.74 -10.11 -29.48
CA LYS A 46 -19.03 -9.62 -28.28
C LYS A 46 -18.63 -10.70 -27.28
N ILE A 47 -19.18 -11.91 -27.40
CA ILE A 47 -18.93 -13.01 -26.46
C ILE A 47 -18.00 -13.99 -27.16
N ALA A 48 -16.84 -14.27 -26.56
CA ALA A 48 -15.89 -15.22 -27.09
C ALA A 48 -16.39 -16.65 -26.89
N ASP A 49 -16.36 -17.44 -27.97
CA ASP A 49 -16.74 -18.85 -27.99
C ASP A 49 -15.52 -19.78 -27.87
N VAL A 50 -14.33 -19.23 -28.17
CA VAL A 50 -13.03 -19.87 -28.01
C VAL A 50 -12.03 -18.85 -27.46
N THR A 51 -11.22 -19.25 -26.49
CA THR A 51 -10.13 -18.43 -25.98
C THR A 51 -8.87 -19.25 -25.75
N THR A 52 -7.72 -18.60 -25.94
CA THR A 52 -6.42 -19.08 -25.46
C THR A 52 -5.87 -18.03 -24.50
N THR A 53 -5.60 -18.44 -23.27
CA THR A 53 -5.00 -17.61 -22.22
C THR A 53 -3.59 -18.10 -21.95
N HIS A 54 -2.61 -17.21 -21.99
CA HIS A 54 -1.21 -17.46 -21.68
C HIS A 54 -0.84 -16.77 -20.36
N LEU A 55 -0.11 -17.49 -19.52
CA LEU A 55 0.32 -17.06 -18.20
C LEU A 55 1.84 -17.13 -18.13
N ASP A 56 2.48 -16.02 -17.80
CA ASP A 56 3.90 -15.94 -17.52
C ASP A 56 4.11 -15.79 -16.02
N PHE A 57 5.01 -16.59 -15.43
CA PHE A 57 5.26 -16.60 -14.00
C PHE A 57 6.67 -16.10 -13.64
N PRO A 58 6.87 -15.55 -12.42
CA PRO A 58 8.16 -15.04 -11.97
C PRO A 58 9.31 -16.05 -12.01
N SER A 59 9.03 -17.35 -11.77
CA SER A 59 10.04 -18.41 -11.87
C SER A 59 10.52 -18.69 -13.30
N GLY A 60 9.88 -18.12 -14.32
CA GLY A 60 10.08 -18.45 -15.72
C GLY A 60 9.15 -19.58 -16.21
N LEU A 61 8.32 -20.16 -15.34
CA LEU A 61 7.25 -21.08 -15.73
C LEU A 61 6.29 -20.38 -16.70
N LYS A 62 5.84 -21.14 -17.71
CA LYS A 62 4.84 -20.69 -18.68
C LYS A 62 3.69 -21.68 -18.70
N ALA A 63 2.47 -21.17 -18.72
CA ALA A 63 1.27 -21.98 -18.85
C ALA A 63 0.33 -21.38 -19.89
N HIS A 64 -0.56 -22.22 -20.41
CA HIS A 64 -1.67 -21.75 -21.22
C HIS A 64 -2.94 -22.57 -20.94
N VAL A 65 -4.08 -21.94 -21.15
CA VAL A 65 -5.41 -22.54 -21.07
C VAL A 65 -6.09 -22.32 -22.41
N PHE A 66 -6.57 -23.40 -23.02
CA PHE A 66 -7.37 -23.35 -24.24
C PHE A 66 -8.76 -23.89 -23.94
N VAL A 67 -9.79 -23.08 -24.19
CA VAL A 67 -11.19 -23.46 -23.95
C VAL A 67 -12.05 -23.09 -25.15
N SER A 68 -13.00 -23.95 -25.50
CA SER A 68 -13.88 -23.75 -26.66
C SER A 68 -15.23 -24.43 -26.49
N TRP A 69 -16.33 -23.71 -26.78
CA TRP A 69 -17.66 -24.30 -26.94
C TRP A 69 -17.82 -25.04 -28.28
N LEU A 70 -16.97 -24.73 -29.25
CA LEU A 70 -17.09 -25.18 -30.65
C LEU A 70 -16.20 -26.37 -30.98
N HIS A 71 -15.51 -26.93 -29.97
CA HIS A 71 -14.60 -28.04 -30.18
C HIS A 71 -15.37 -29.33 -30.59
N PRO A 72 -14.97 -30.03 -31.66
CA PRO A 72 -15.76 -31.15 -32.20
C PRO A 72 -15.71 -32.42 -31.34
N PHE A 73 -14.77 -32.50 -30.39
CA PHE A 73 -14.60 -33.60 -29.45
C PHE A 73 -14.44 -33.10 -28.02
N LYS A 74 -14.86 -33.92 -27.04
CA LYS A 74 -14.63 -33.64 -25.61
C LYS A 74 -13.14 -33.82 -25.33
N ASP A 75 -12.48 -32.75 -24.92
CA ASP A 75 -11.07 -32.77 -24.53
C ASP A 75 -10.93 -32.12 -23.15
N GLN A 76 -10.35 -32.86 -22.20
CA GLN A 76 -10.12 -32.42 -20.82
C GLN A 76 -8.75 -32.97 -20.40
N LYS A 77 -7.71 -32.23 -20.78
CA LYS A 77 -6.32 -32.64 -20.58
C LYS A 77 -5.52 -31.55 -19.89
N LEU A 78 -4.72 -31.97 -18.92
CA LEU A 78 -3.66 -31.17 -18.33
C LEU A 78 -2.32 -31.79 -18.68
N VAL A 79 -1.44 -31.00 -19.30
CA VAL A 79 -0.10 -31.43 -19.69
C VAL A 79 0.92 -30.61 -18.91
N VAL A 80 1.80 -31.29 -18.18
CA VAL A 80 2.93 -30.70 -17.46
C VAL A 80 4.22 -31.15 -18.12
N VAL A 81 5.05 -30.21 -18.55
CA VAL A 81 6.33 -30.48 -19.19
C VAL A 81 7.44 -30.07 -18.23
N GLY A 82 8.15 -31.06 -17.68
CA GLY A 82 9.36 -30.87 -16.90
C GLY A 82 10.62 -31.00 -17.74
N ASP A 83 11.77 -30.75 -17.11
CA ASP A 83 13.11 -30.94 -17.67
C ASP A 83 13.48 -32.43 -17.84
N GLN A 84 12.96 -33.29 -16.97
CA GLN A 84 13.27 -34.72 -16.95
C GLN A 84 12.18 -35.60 -17.59
N LYS A 85 10.91 -35.28 -17.35
CA LYS A 85 9.75 -36.04 -17.81
C LYS A 85 8.58 -35.10 -18.09
N MET A 86 7.57 -35.60 -18.79
CA MET A 86 6.27 -34.94 -18.96
C MET A 86 5.16 -35.78 -18.36
N ALA A 87 4.12 -35.14 -17.83
CA ALA A 87 2.93 -35.81 -17.34
C ALA A 87 1.71 -35.34 -18.15
N VAL A 88 0.85 -36.28 -18.52
CA VAL A 88 -0.45 -36.01 -19.15
C VAL A 88 -1.52 -36.59 -18.24
N PHE A 89 -2.37 -35.71 -17.72
CA PHE A 89 -3.62 -36.09 -17.08
C PHE A 89 -4.76 -35.92 -18.08
N ASP A 90 -5.41 -37.01 -18.48
CA ASP A 90 -6.53 -37.01 -19.43
C ASP A 90 -7.80 -37.53 -18.75
N ASP A 91 -8.70 -36.62 -18.39
CA ASP A 91 -9.91 -36.93 -17.65
C ASP A 91 -10.99 -37.63 -18.50
N THR A 92 -10.72 -37.82 -19.80
CA THR A 92 -11.62 -38.53 -20.73
C THR A 92 -11.36 -40.03 -20.81
N LEU A 93 -10.25 -40.51 -20.24
CA LEU A 93 -9.83 -41.91 -20.24
C LEU A 93 -10.39 -42.71 -19.05
N PRO A 94 -10.38 -44.07 -19.13
CA PRO A 94 -10.60 -44.93 -17.97
C PRO A 94 -9.66 -44.58 -16.81
N TRP A 95 -10.11 -44.83 -15.57
CA TRP A 95 -9.43 -44.35 -14.37
C TRP A 95 -7.95 -44.75 -14.29
N GLU A 96 -7.66 -46.00 -14.65
CA GLU A 96 -6.32 -46.59 -14.69
C GLU A 96 -5.37 -45.95 -15.71
N ASP A 97 -5.92 -45.21 -16.68
CA ASP A 97 -5.20 -44.61 -17.81
C ASP A 97 -5.15 -43.08 -17.74
N LYS A 98 -5.78 -42.47 -16.72
CA LYS A 98 -5.90 -41.01 -16.61
C LYS A 98 -4.56 -40.30 -16.45
N LEU A 99 -3.55 -40.93 -15.84
CA LEU A 99 -2.24 -40.31 -15.61
C LEU A 99 -1.13 -41.11 -16.28
N LEU A 100 -0.54 -40.53 -17.31
CA LEU A 100 0.62 -41.06 -18.02
C LEU A 100 1.82 -40.15 -17.83
N VAL A 101 2.98 -40.75 -17.54
CA VAL A 101 4.27 -40.07 -17.45
C VAL A 101 5.13 -40.50 -18.62
N TYR A 102 5.56 -39.53 -19.42
CA TYR A 102 6.42 -39.70 -20.57
C TYR A 102 7.85 -39.36 -20.15
N PRO A 103 8.78 -40.34 -20.07
CA PRO A 103 10.17 -40.08 -19.73
C PRO A 103 10.96 -39.52 -20.93
N HIS A 104 10.30 -38.70 -21.76
CA HIS A 104 10.99 -37.96 -22.81
C HIS A 104 11.78 -36.83 -22.14
N SER A 105 13.01 -36.62 -22.57
CA SER A 105 13.87 -35.56 -22.04
C SER A 105 14.65 -34.93 -23.18
N VAL A 106 15.11 -33.70 -22.96
CA VAL A 106 16.02 -33.01 -23.89
C VAL A 106 17.35 -32.83 -23.17
N LYS A 107 18.39 -33.47 -23.68
CA LYS A 107 19.75 -33.34 -23.15
C LYS A 107 20.57 -32.39 -24.03
N TRP A 108 21.43 -31.62 -23.40
CA TRP A 108 22.36 -30.75 -24.11
C TRP A 108 23.65 -31.50 -24.39
N GLU A 109 23.92 -31.77 -25.66
CA GLU A 109 25.18 -32.35 -26.12
C GLU A 109 25.87 -31.34 -27.03
N HIS A 110 27.05 -30.86 -26.66
CA HIS A 110 27.79 -29.84 -27.42
C HIS A 110 26.96 -28.58 -27.75
N ASN A 111 26.15 -28.09 -26.81
CA ASN A 111 25.19 -26.97 -26.98
C ASN A 111 24.05 -27.23 -27.99
N ILE A 112 23.80 -28.49 -28.35
CA ILE A 112 22.68 -28.88 -29.21
C ILE A 112 21.64 -29.63 -28.35
N PRO A 113 20.35 -29.26 -28.39
CA PRO A 113 19.30 -30.00 -27.70
C PRO A 113 18.99 -31.30 -28.45
N VAL A 114 19.29 -32.44 -27.84
CA VAL A 114 19.03 -33.78 -28.38
C VAL A 114 17.86 -34.42 -27.63
N PRO A 115 16.74 -34.75 -28.31
CA PRO A 115 15.58 -35.39 -27.67
C PRO A 115 15.83 -36.88 -27.45
N THR A 116 15.56 -37.35 -26.24
CA THR A 116 15.52 -38.77 -25.89
C THR A 116 14.08 -39.21 -25.74
N LYS A 117 13.66 -40.23 -26.50
CA LYS A 117 12.34 -40.86 -26.35
C LYS A 117 12.44 -42.02 -25.35
N GLY A 118 11.38 -42.23 -24.59
CA GLY A 118 11.24 -43.33 -23.66
C GLY A 118 9.78 -43.80 -23.63
N THR A 119 9.53 -44.99 -23.10
CA THR A 119 8.18 -45.57 -23.12
C THR A 119 7.30 -44.89 -22.07
N PRO A 120 6.05 -44.50 -22.39
CA PRO A 120 5.13 -43.93 -21.42
C PRO A 120 4.84 -44.91 -20.27
N GLU A 121 4.83 -44.39 -19.05
CA GLU A 121 4.58 -45.12 -17.80
C GLU A 121 3.19 -44.74 -17.27
N ARG A 122 2.37 -45.75 -16.95
CA ARG A 122 1.09 -45.53 -16.26
C ARG A 122 1.35 -45.28 -14.78
N ILE A 123 0.78 -44.20 -14.24
CA ILE A 123 0.87 -43.91 -12.81
C ILE A 123 -0.48 -44.22 -12.17
N ALA A 124 -0.48 -45.16 -11.22
CA ALA A 124 -1.68 -45.51 -10.49
C ALA A 124 -2.15 -44.35 -9.60
N VAL A 125 -3.34 -43.84 -9.89
CA VAL A 125 -4.04 -42.86 -9.05
C VAL A 125 -5.11 -43.60 -8.27
N PRO A 126 -5.11 -43.58 -6.92
CA PRO A 126 -6.15 -44.22 -6.13
C PRO A 126 -7.54 -43.72 -6.54
N TYR A 127 -8.47 -44.65 -6.81
CA TYR A 127 -9.84 -44.27 -7.06
C TYR A 127 -10.49 -43.74 -5.79
N ALA A 128 -11.05 -42.55 -5.88
CA ALA A 128 -11.88 -41.96 -4.86
C ALA A 128 -12.93 -41.08 -5.54
N GLU A 129 -14.16 -41.11 -5.01
CA GLU A 129 -15.25 -40.29 -5.53
C GLU A 129 -14.98 -38.80 -5.22
N PRO A 130 -14.82 -37.93 -6.23
CA PRO A 130 -14.37 -36.55 -6.00
C PRO A 130 -15.31 -35.75 -5.09
N LEU A 131 -16.62 -35.86 -5.30
CA LEU A 131 -17.62 -35.15 -4.48
C LEU A 131 -17.58 -35.63 -3.03
N ARG A 132 -17.37 -36.93 -2.80
CA ARG A 132 -17.21 -37.47 -1.45
C ARG A 132 -15.97 -36.88 -0.78
N LEU A 133 -14.82 -36.86 -1.46
CA LEU A 133 -13.59 -36.27 -0.94
C LEU A 133 -13.74 -34.79 -0.62
N GLU A 134 -14.45 -34.04 -1.47
CA GLU A 134 -14.74 -32.62 -1.24
C GLU A 134 -15.60 -32.42 0.02
N CYS A 135 -16.68 -33.21 0.17
CA CYS A 135 -17.53 -33.16 1.37
C CYS A 135 -16.78 -33.58 2.65
N GLU A 136 -15.95 -34.63 2.59
CA GLU A 136 -15.11 -35.06 3.72
C GLU A 136 -14.11 -33.96 4.11
N HIS A 137 -13.44 -33.35 3.13
CA HIS A 137 -12.49 -32.25 3.37
C HIS A 137 -13.19 -31.02 3.98
N PHE A 138 -14.41 -30.71 3.55
CA PHE A 138 -15.21 -29.64 4.14
C PHE A 138 -15.52 -29.90 5.62
N LEU A 139 -15.89 -31.13 5.98
CA LEU A 139 -16.14 -31.52 7.38
C LEU A 139 -14.85 -31.46 8.22
N ASP A 140 -13.71 -31.92 7.68
CA ASP A 140 -12.40 -31.82 8.34
C ASP A 140 -12.02 -30.36 8.66
N CYS A 141 -12.34 -29.43 7.74
CA CYS A 141 -12.10 -28.01 7.93
C CYS A 141 -12.98 -27.41 9.04
N LEU A 142 -14.26 -27.78 9.10
CA LEU A 142 -15.17 -27.34 10.17
C LEU A 142 -14.73 -27.86 11.55
N GLY A 143 -14.18 -29.07 11.60
CA GLY A 143 -13.64 -29.68 12.82
C GLY A 143 -12.28 -29.10 13.27
N GLY A 144 -11.70 -28.16 12.52
CA GLY A 144 -10.39 -27.56 12.81
C GLY A 144 -9.20 -28.51 12.59
N GLN A 145 -9.40 -29.64 11.91
CA GLN A 145 -8.36 -30.64 11.68
C GLN A 145 -7.44 -30.24 10.50
N LYS A 146 -7.97 -29.49 9.54
CA LYS A 146 -7.26 -29.06 8.33
C LYS A 146 -7.63 -27.64 7.92
N ASN A 147 -6.73 -26.98 7.20
CA ASN A 147 -7.03 -25.74 6.48
C ASN A 147 -7.69 -26.07 5.13
N ALA A 148 -8.55 -25.17 4.63
CA ALA A 148 -9.13 -25.31 3.31
C ALA A 148 -8.05 -25.28 2.23
N LEU A 149 -8.02 -26.29 1.35
CA LEU A 149 -7.12 -26.36 0.20
C LEU A 149 -7.47 -25.27 -0.83
N THR A 150 -8.77 -25.04 -1.02
CA THR A 150 -9.36 -24.00 -1.86
C THR A 150 -10.04 -22.95 -0.97
N ASP A 151 -9.25 -22.05 -0.40
CA ASP A 151 -9.75 -20.98 0.47
C ASP A 151 -10.23 -19.74 -0.32
N GLY A 152 -10.82 -18.77 0.38
CA GLY A 152 -11.26 -17.52 -0.26
C GLY A 152 -10.11 -16.71 -0.89
N LYS A 153 -8.87 -16.91 -0.43
CA LYS A 153 -7.70 -16.26 -1.04
C LYS A 153 -7.35 -16.91 -2.37
N GLU A 154 -7.41 -18.23 -2.45
CA GLU A 154 -7.27 -18.98 -3.69
C GLU A 154 -8.31 -18.55 -4.72
N GLY A 155 -9.58 -18.49 -4.34
CA GLY A 155 -10.64 -17.99 -5.21
C GLY A 155 -10.36 -16.57 -5.71
N LEU A 156 -9.85 -15.69 -4.84
CA LEU A 156 -9.44 -14.33 -5.25
C LEU A 156 -8.29 -14.34 -6.26
N ARG A 157 -7.31 -15.25 -6.14
CA ARG A 157 -6.21 -15.38 -7.11
C ARG A 157 -6.73 -15.82 -8.47
N VAL A 158 -7.60 -16.82 -8.51
CA VAL A 158 -8.24 -17.29 -9.76
C VAL A 158 -9.03 -16.15 -10.42
N LEU A 159 -9.85 -15.44 -9.65
CA LEU A 159 -10.61 -14.29 -10.15
C LEU A 159 -9.71 -13.18 -10.69
N ARG A 160 -8.55 -12.92 -10.08
CA ARG A 160 -7.59 -11.92 -10.59
C ARG A 160 -7.06 -12.32 -11.97
N VAL A 161 -6.72 -13.59 -12.17
CA VAL A 161 -6.25 -14.11 -13.47
C VAL A 161 -7.37 -14.06 -14.51
N LEU A 162 -8.59 -14.48 -14.16
CA LEU A 162 -9.76 -14.41 -15.06
C LEU A 162 -10.05 -12.98 -15.50
N ASN A 163 -10.07 -12.03 -14.57
CA ASN A 163 -10.28 -10.61 -14.88
C ASN A 163 -9.17 -10.04 -15.78
N ALA A 164 -7.91 -10.42 -15.55
CA ALA A 164 -6.80 -9.99 -16.39
C ALA A 164 -6.88 -10.60 -17.80
N ALA A 165 -7.28 -11.86 -17.93
CA ALA A 165 -7.52 -12.51 -19.20
C ALA A 165 -8.67 -11.82 -19.96
N GLU A 166 -9.78 -11.51 -19.30
CA GLU A 166 -10.88 -10.76 -19.93
C GLU A 166 -10.46 -9.34 -20.35
N ALA A 167 -9.70 -8.64 -19.51
CA ALA A 167 -9.14 -7.34 -19.86
C ALA A 167 -8.21 -7.43 -21.08
N SER A 168 -7.44 -8.51 -21.20
CA SER A 168 -6.58 -8.78 -22.36
C SER A 168 -7.40 -9.00 -23.63
N LEU A 169 -8.46 -9.83 -23.57
CA LEU A 169 -9.39 -10.06 -24.68
C LEU A 169 -10.00 -8.74 -25.18
N ASN A 170 -10.50 -7.92 -24.24
CA ASN A 170 -11.11 -6.62 -24.56
C ASN A 170 -10.11 -5.61 -25.14
N LYS A 171 -8.81 -5.80 -24.91
CA LYS A 171 -7.71 -4.99 -25.45
C LYS A 171 -7.01 -5.66 -26.63
N ASN A 172 -7.69 -6.56 -27.35
CA ASN A 172 -7.17 -7.26 -28.53
C ASN A 172 -5.87 -8.05 -28.25
N GLY A 173 -5.83 -8.77 -27.12
CA GLY A 173 -4.71 -9.65 -26.78
C GLY A 173 -3.49 -8.93 -26.22
N GLN A 174 -3.63 -7.70 -25.71
CA GLN A 174 -2.55 -7.04 -24.98
C GLN A 174 -2.24 -7.77 -23.68
N SER A 175 -0.97 -8.01 -23.39
CA SER A 175 -0.54 -8.59 -22.12
C SER A 175 -0.89 -7.66 -20.94
N ILE A 176 -1.53 -8.22 -19.92
CA ILE A 176 -1.96 -7.53 -18.71
C ILE A 176 -1.06 -7.97 -17.56
N SER A 177 -0.34 -7.01 -16.98
CA SER A 177 0.49 -7.28 -15.82
C SER A 177 -0.37 -7.40 -14.56
N LEU A 178 -0.19 -8.50 -13.83
CA LEU A 178 -0.79 -8.75 -12.52
C LEU A 178 0.13 -8.37 -11.36
N GLN A 179 1.42 -8.17 -11.64
CA GLN A 179 2.28 -7.49 -10.68
C GLN A 179 1.71 -6.09 -10.43
N LYS A 180 1.69 -5.66 -9.16
CA LYS A 180 1.41 -4.27 -8.82
C LYS A 180 2.39 -3.41 -9.60
N ARG A 181 1.93 -2.84 -10.71
CA ARG A 181 2.56 -1.70 -11.36
C ARG A 181 2.67 -0.65 -10.25
N LYS A 182 3.87 -0.47 -9.70
CA LYS A 182 4.25 0.79 -9.08
C LYS A 182 4.38 1.77 -10.23
N THR A 183 3.26 2.24 -10.77
CA THR A 183 3.21 3.30 -11.77
C THR A 183 3.57 4.60 -11.08
N SER A 184 4.82 5.00 -11.26
CA SER A 184 5.50 6.21 -10.77
C SER A 184 4.95 7.54 -11.33
N ALA A 185 3.65 7.61 -11.62
CA ALA A 185 3.00 8.80 -12.15
C ALA A 185 1.57 9.02 -11.60
N GLU A 186 1.04 8.09 -10.80
CA GLU A 186 -0.18 8.27 -9.98
C GLU A 186 0.16 8.46 -8.49
N GLU A 187 1.40 8.89 -8.19
CA GLU A 187 1.88 9.32 -6.86
C GLU A 187 1.42 10.75 -6.50
N ALA A 188 0.12 11.01 -6.47
CA ALA A 188 -0.39 12.23 -5.82
C ALA A 188 -1.69 12.03 -5.04
N ALA A 189 -1.96 10.81 -4.61
CA ALA A 189 -2.88 10.49 -3.52
C ALA A 189 -2.49 9.12 -2.96
N GLU A 190 -1.47 9.06 -2.10
CA GLU A 190 -1.32 7.88 -1.23
C GLU A 190 -2.65 7.72 -0.48
N GLU A 191 -3.32 6.57 -0.55
CA GLU A 191 -4.48 6.34 0.30
C GLU A 191 -4.10 6.51 1.77
N THR A 192 -5.00 7.06 2.57
CA THR A 192 -4.81 7.18 4.01
C THR A 192 -4.57 5.81 4.61
N PHE A 193 -3.46 5.63 5.33
CA PHE A 193 -3.14 4.39 6.04
C PHE A 193 -3.52 4.52 7.51
N ILE A 194 -4.30 3.59 8.03
CA ILE A 194 -4.65 3.52 9.45
C ILE A 194 -4.32 2.11 9.93
N HIS A 195 -3.37 2.00 10.87
CA HIS A 195 -3.01 0.70 11.43
C HIS A 195 -4.22 0.09 12.16
N PRO A 196 -4.50 -1.23 12.06
CA PRO A 196 -5.68 -1.86 12.68
C PRO A 196 -5.80 -1.69 14.20
N SER A 197 -4.69 -1.40 14.88
CA SER A 197 -4.69 -1.13 16.33
C SER A 197 -4.96 0.35 16.68
N ALA A 198 -5.07 1.24 15.70
CA ALA A 198 -5.40 2.64 15.93
C ALA A 198 -6.92 2.79 16.05
N PHE A 199 -7.36 3.68 16.92
CA PHE A 199 -8.78 3.94 17.16
C PHE A 199 -9.13 5.35 16.69
N ILE A 200 -10.15 5.46 15.84
CA ILE A 200 -10.61 6.73 15.28
C ILE A 200 -12.08 6.89 15.67
N ASP A 201 -12.38 7.93 16.44
CA ASP A 201 -13.76 8.27 16.81
C ASP A 201 -14.56 8.74 15.57
N GLU A 202 -15.88 8.80 15.72
CA GLU A 202 -16.77 9.41 14.73
C GLU A 202 -16.46 10.90 14.51
N ARG A 203 -16.80 11.41 13.32
CA ARG A 203 -16.64 12.84 12.94
C ARG A 203 -15.19 13.32 13.00
N VAL A 204 -14.25 12.44 12.69
CA VAL A 204 -12.85 12.78 12.44
C VAL A 204 -12.64 12.93 10.93
N GLU A 205 -11.96 14.00 10.52
CA GLU A 205 -11.56 14.22 9.12
C GLU A 205 -10.06 13.91 8.97
N ILE A 206 -9.70 13.01 8.05
CA ILE A 206 -8.30 12.64 7.78
C ILE A 206 -8.01 12.89 6.30
N GLY A 207 -7.06 13.78 6.02
CA GLY A 207 -6.62 14.08 4.66
C GLY A 207 -5.87 12.92 4.02
N VAL A 208 -5.94 12.86 2.69
CA VAL A 208 -5.26 11.87 1.84
C VAL A 208 -3.76 11.80 2.13
N GLY A 209 -3.15 10.63 2.01
CA GLY A 209 -1.71 10.42 2.25
C GLY A 209 -1.31 10.38 3.71
N THR A 210 -2.25 10.60 4.64
CA THR A 210 -1.96 10.54 6.07
C THR A 210 -1.83 9.11 6.56
N LYS A 211 -0.79 8.85 7.36
CA LYS A 211 -0.47 7.53 7.93
C LYS A 211 -0.61 7.60 9.45
N ILE A 212 -1.44 6.74 10.02
CA ILE A 212 -1.67 6.61 11.46
C ILE A 212 -1.18 5.23 11.92
N TRP A 213 -0.19 5.24 12.82
CA TRP A 213 0.50 4.05 13.31
C TRP A 213 -0.12 3.51 14.61
N HIS A 214 0.52 2.46 15.14
CA HIS A 214 0.05 1.61 16.22
C HIS A 214 -0.50 2.37 17.45
N THR A 215 -1.56 1.82 18.04
CA THR A 215 -2.18 2.24 19.31
C THR A 215 -2.46 3.75 19.45
N SER A 216 -2.60 4.48 18.35
CA SER A 216 -2.96 5.89 18.36
C SER A 216 -4.47 6.08 18.43
N HIS A 217 -4.92 7.14 19.10
CA HIS A 217 -6.33 7.47 19.27
C HIS A 217 -6.61 8.89 18.77
N VAL A 218 -7.46 9.01 17.75
CA VAL A 218 -7.96 10.30 17.26
C VAL A 218 -9.40 10.49 17.72
N LEU A 219 -9.61 11.49 18.58
CA LEU A 219 -10.89 11.81 19.20
C LEU A 219 -11.78 12.66 18.29
N HIS A 220 -13.09 12.56 18.50
CA HIS A 220 -14.13 13.22 17.71
C HIS A 220 -13.89 14.72 17.46
N GLY A 221 -14.36 15.20 16.30
CA GLY A 221 -14.29 16.61 15.91
C GLY A 221 -12.89 17.07 15.47
N SER A 222 -11.89 16.19 15.51
CA SER A 222 -10.52 16.52 15.09
C SER A 222 -10.35 16.43 13.57
N LYS A 223 -9.50 17.30 13.03
CA LYS A 223 -9.18 17.41 11.61
C LYS A 223 -7.69 17.27 11.40
N ILE A 224 -7.29 16.32 10.55
CA ILE A 224 -5.90 16.07 10.18
C ILE A 224 -5.76 16.31 8.68
N GLY A 225 -4.80 17.16 8.29
CA GLY A 225 -4.50 17.46 6.90
C GLY A 225 -3.96 16.27 6.11
N LYS A 226 -3.58 16.53 4.86
CA LYS A 226 -2.98 15.52 3.97
C LYS A 226 -1.52 15.23 4.31
N ASP A 227 -1.01 14.10 3.85
CA ASP A 227 0.42 13.73 3.87
C ASP A 227 1.05 13.80 5.29
N CYS A 228 0.26 13.54 6.34
CA CYS A 228 0.74 13.55 7.72
C CYS A 228 1.27 12.17 8.14
N SER A 229 2.19 12.14 9.10
CA SER A 229 2.64 10.89 9.73
C SER A 229 2.41 10.97 11.23
N ILE A 230 1.53 10.12 11.75
CA ILE A 230 1.10 10.05 13.14
C ILE A 230 1.67 8.77 13.75
N GLY A 231 2.72 8.92 14.57
CA GLY A 231 3.49 7.83 15.18
C GLY A 231 2.69 6.97 16.15
N GLN A 232 3.37 6.04 16.82
CA GLN A 232 2.75 5.12 17.77
C GLN A 232 2.30 5.85 19.05
N ASN A 233 1.16 5.45 19.61
CA ASN A 233 0.63 5.95 20.88
C ASN A 233 0.47 7.48 20.89
N VAL A 234 0.02 8.03 19.76
CA VAL A 234 -0.33 9.45 19.63
C VAL A 234 -1.81 9.63 20.00
N VAL A 235 -2.11 10.68 20.74
CA VAL A 235 -3.49 11.07 21.07
C VAL A 235 -3.78 12.43 20.46
N ILE A 236 -4.84 12.55 19.66
CA ILE A 236 -5.25 13.81 19.01
C ILE A 236 -6.69 14.11 19.38
N GLY A 237 -6.95 15.27 19.98
CA GLY A 237 -8.30 15.79 20.17
C GLY A 237 -8.77 15.90 21.62
N PRO A 238 -10.08 16.11 21.83
CA PRO A 238 -11.09 16.40 20.79
C PRO A 238 -10.92 17.81 20.19
N ASP A 239 -11.59 18.07 19.07
CA ASP A 239 -11.67 19.40 18.41
C ASP A 239 -10.30 20.03 18.07
N VAL A 240 -9.34 19.21 17.62
CA VAL A 240 -7.98 19.65 17.25
C VAL A 240 -7.84 19.79 15.74
N SER A 241 -7.10 20.82 15.31
CA SER A 241 -6.78 21.06 13.88
C SER A 241 -5.29 20.88 13.61
N ILE A 242 -4.96 20.00 12.68
CA ILE A 242 -3.60 19.71 12.21
C ILE A 242 -3.53 19.94 10.69
N GLY A 243 -2.60 20.79 10.24
CA GLY A 243 -2.34 21.09 8.83
C GLY A 243 -1.71 19.93 8.06
N GLY A 244 -1.42 20.13 6.77
CA GLY A 244 -0.83 19.11 5.90
C GLY A 244 0.69 18.93 6.10
N GLY A 245 1.22 17.75 5.80
CA GLY A 245 2.66 17.47 5.86
C GLY A 245 3.24 17.37 7.29
N CYS A 246 2.39 17.34 8.32
CA CYS A 246 2.84 17.29 9.70
C CYS A 246 3.44 15.91 10.05
N LYS A 247 4.50 15.92 10.85
CA LYS A 247 5.13 14.70 11.37
C LYS A 247 5.07 14.70 12.88
N ILE A 248 4.19 13.87 13.44
CA ILE A 248 3.97 13.72 14.87
C ILE A 248 4.55 12.38 15.27
N GLN A 249 5.69 12.40 15.97
CA GLN A 249 6.39 11.19 16.37
C GLN A 249 5.71 10.52 17.58
N ASN A 250 6.23 9.35 17.98
CA ASN A 250 5.61 8.51 19.02
C ASN A 250 5.38 9.26 20.34
N ASN A 251 4.33 8.87 21.06
CA ASN A 251 3.98 9.33 22.41
C ASN A 251 3.71 10.84 22.54
N VAL A 252 3.20 11.49 21.48
CA VAL A 252 2.79 12.89 21.53
C VAL A 252 1.28 12.96 21.75
N SER A 253 0.84 13.82 22.67
CA SER A 253 -0.58 14.12 22.87
C SER A 253 -0.89 15.54 22.45
N VAL A 254 -1.70 15.70 21.40
CA VAL A 254 -2.19 16.98 20.89
C VAL A 254 -3.59 17.21 21.46
N TYR A 255 -3.65 17.90 22.59
CA TYR A 255 -4.90 18.13 23.33
C TYR A 255 -5.76 19.24 22.72
N LYS A 256 -7.04 19.25 23.09
CA LYS A 256 -7.95 20.39 22.85
C LYS A 256 -7.28 21.73 23.19
N GLY A 257 -7.38 22.67 22.25
CA GLY A 257 -6.74 23.98 22.33
C GLY A 257 -5.38 24.07 21.62
N VAL A 258 -4.82 22.96 21.15
CA VAL A 258 -3.60 22.95 20.33
C VAL A 258 -3.97 22.96 18.84
N THR A 259 -3.34 23.85 18.09
CA THR A 259 -3.46 23.92 16.63
C THR A 259 -2.07 23.82 16.01
N LEU A 260 -1.90 22.90 15.05
CA LEU A 260 -0.68 22.75 14.27
C LEU A 260 -0.95 23.20 12.83
N GLU A 261 -0.19 24.17 12.32
CA GLU A 261 -0.19 24.53 10.90
C GLU A 261 0.60 23.52 10.06
N ASP A 262 0.67 23.71 8.74
CA ASP A 262 1.38 22.80 7.83
C ASP A 262 2.85 22.59 8.19
N ASP A 263 3.39 21.44 7.79
CA ASP A 263 4.80 21.09 7.85
C ASP A 263 5.40 21.11 9.28
N VAL A 264 4.57 21.08 10.32
CA VAL A 264 5.02 21.05 11.71
C VAL A 264 5.62 19.69 12.05
N PHE A 265 6.77 19.70 12.73
CA PHE A 265 7.42 18.50 13.27
C PHE A 265 7.29 18.47 14.79
N CYS A 266 6.68 17.43 15.34
CA CYS A 266 6.67 17.13 16.77
C CYS A 266 7.55 15.90 17.02
N GLY A 267 8.69 16.10 17.66
CA GLY A 267 9.64 15.05 18.00
C GLY A 267 9.07 14.04 19.02
N PRO A 268 9.73 12.88 19.19
CA PRO A 268 9.23 11.82 20.06
C PRO A 268 9.02 12.34 21.48
N SER A 269 7.86 12.02 22.06
CA SER A 269 7.48 12.42 23.42
C SER A 269 7.48 13.94 23.65
N ALA A 270 7.32 14.77 22.63
CA ALA A 270 7.00 16.18 22.82
C ALA A 270 5.66 16.32 23.55
N VAL A 271 5.58 17.25 24.50
CA VAL A 271 4.44 17.41 25.41
C VAL A 271 3.77 18.76 25.21
N PHE A 272 2.47 18.74 24.95
CA PHE A 272 1.63 19.93 25.02
C PHE A 272 0.85 19.95 26.34
N THR A 273 0.58 21.14 26.87
CA THR A 273 -0.41 21.34 27.92
C THR A 273 -1.57 22.19 27.40
N ASN A 274 -2.65 22.27 28.15
CA ASN A 274 -3.82 23.12 27.82
C ASN A 274 -4.35 23.92 29.03
N VAL A 275 -4.02 23.53 30.26
CA VAL A 275 -4.33 24.26 31.50
C VAL A 275 -3.03 24.69 32.17
N ILE A 276 -2.94 25.96 32.59
CA ILE A 276 -1.73 26.54 33.20
C ILE A 276 -1.44 25.97 34.59
N ASN A 277 -2.49 25.80 35.39
CA ASN A 277 -2.43 25.50 36.81
C ASN A 277 -3.41 24.36 37.19
N PRO A 278 -3.22 23.15 36.64
CA PRO A 278 -4.11 22.03 36.89
C PRO A 278 -4.06 21.58 38.36
N ARG A 279 -5.22 21.19 38.89
CA ARG A 279 -5.40 20.49 40.18
C ARG A 279 -6.46 19.41 39.96
N SER A 280 -6.23 18.19 40.47
CA SER A 280 -7.11 17.04 40.23
C SER A 280 -8.56 17.28 40.68
N GLU A 281 -8.73 17.94 41.83
CA GLU A 281 -10.04 18.25 42.41
C GLU A 281 -10.78 19.40 41.70
N ILE A 282 -10.06 20.21 40.90
CA ILE A 282 -10.59 21.44 40.30
C ILE A 282 -10.65 21.28 38.78
N ARG A 283 -11.86 21.03 38.25
CA ARG A 283 -12.09 20.93 36.81
C ARG A 283 -11.96 22.31 36.14
N ARG A 284 -10.91 22.50 35.34
CA ARG A 284 -10.61 23.76 34.60
C ARG A 284 -10.80 23.65 33.09
N MET A 285 -11.72 22.81 32.62
CA MET A 285 -11.93 22.60 31.17
C MET A 285 -12.48 23.83 30.43
N SER A 286 -13.06 24.79 31.14
CA SER A 286 -13.46 26.10 30.61
C SER A 286 -12.30 27.09 30.50
N GLU A 287 -11.12 26.78 31.04
CA GLU A 287 -9.96 27.68 31.12
C GLU A 287 -8.82 27.29 30.16
N ILE A 288 -9.11 26.45 29.17
CA ILE A 288 -8.14 25.99 28.17
C ILE A 288 -7.47 27.20 27.50
N LYS A 289 -6.14 27.20 27.48
CA LYS A 289 -5.34 28.18 26.76
C LYS A 289 -4.88 27.62 25.42
N ALA A 290 -5.10 28.40 24.37
CA ALA A 290 -4.73 28.00 23.03
C ALA A 290 -3.21 27.98 22.84
N THR A 291 -2.71 26.96 22.14
CA THR A 291 -1.31 26.85 21.71
C THR A 291 -1.32 26.76 20.19
N LEU A 292 -0.76 27.76 19.52
CA LEU A 292 -0.62 27.77 18.07
C LEU A 292 0.82 27.43 17.69
N VAL A 293 1.01 26.38 16.90
CA VAL A 293 2.31 26.00 16.32
C VAL A 293 2.27 26.32 14.84
N ARG A 294 3.02 27.35 14.44
CA ARG A 294 2.96 27.88 13.08
C ARG A 294 3.79 27.05 12.10
N LYS A 295 3.55 27.31 10.81
CA LYS A 295 4.05 26.53 9.69
C LYS A 295 5.54 26.22 9.77
N GLY A 296 5.88 24.94 9.59
CA GLY A 296 7.25 24.46 9.53
C GLY A 296 8.03 24.50 10.84
N ALA A 297 7.39 24.83 11.97
CA ALA A 297 8.04 24.81 13.27
C ALA A 297 8.44 23.38 13.67
N THR A 298 9.56 23.27 14.38
CA THR A 298 10.09 22.01 14.90
C THR A 298 10.06 22.04 16.43
N ILE A 299 9.40 21.06 17.03
CA ILE A 299 9.43 20.78 18.45
C ILE A 299 10.32 19.57 18.67
N GLY A 300 11.45 19.75 19.33
CA GLY A 300 12.42 18.69 19.58
C GLY A 300 11.88 17.58 20.47
N ALA A 301 12.55 16.43 20.46
CA ALA A 301 12.21 15.29 21.30
C ALA A 301 12.11 15.70 22.78
N ASN A 302 11.08 15.24 23.47
CA ASN A 302 10.83 15.50 24.89
C ASN A 302 10.77 16.99 25.28
N ALA A 303 10.54 17.90 24.33
CA ALA A 303 10.30 19.31 24.66
C ALA A 303 8.87 19.50 25.20
N THR A 304 8.69 20.46 26.10
CA THR A 304 7.39 20.77 26.70
C THR A 304 6.94 22.18 26.32
N ILE A 305 5.71 22.32 25.84
CA ILE A 305 5.10 23.60 25.51
C ILE A 305 4.04 23.93 26.56
N VAL A 306 4.33 24.94 27.40
CA VAL A 306 3.32 25.49 28.32
C VAL A 306 2.25 26.20 27.49
N CYS A 307 0.98 25.89 27.75
CA CYS A 307 -0.16 26.42 27.01
C CYS A 307 -0.26 27.95 27.00
N GLY A 308 -0.96 28.51 26.02
CA GLY A 308 -1.10 29.96 25.85
C GLY A 308 0.04 30.61 25.09
N ASN A 309 1.03 29.84 24.63
CA ASN A 309 2.19 30.33 23.89
C ASN A 309 2.10 29.93 22.41
N THR A 310 2.43 30.88 21.53
CA THR A 310 2.56 30.65 20.09
C THR A 310 4.00 30.30 19.75
N ILE A 311 4.18 29.27 18.92
CA ILE A 311 5.47 28.90 18.33
C ILE A 311 5.52 29.44 16.90
N GLY A 312 6.48 30.33 16.64
CA GLY A 312 6.65 31.00 15.36
C GLY A 312 6.98 30.07 14.19
N SER A 313 6.76 30.56 12.98
CA SER A 313 6.98 29.81 11.73
C SER A 313 8.45 29.43 11.62
N TYR A 314 8.73 28.17 11.31
CA TYR A 314 10.10 27.62 11.24
C TYR A 314 10.95 27.85 12.50
N ALA A 315 10.34 28.15 13.66
CA ALA A 315 11.05 28.14 14.92
C ALA A 315 11.50 26.71 15.25
N PHE A 316 12.57 26.58 16.01
CA PHE A 316 13.14 25.30 16.39
C PHE A 316 13.34 25.24 17.90
N ILE A 317 12.56 24.39 18.54
CA ILE A 317 12.65 24.10 19.96
C ILE A 317 13.59 22.90 20.12
N ALA A 318 14.71 23.10 20.79
CA ALA A 318 15.68 22.03 21.05
C ALA A 318 15.05 20.92 21.90
N ALA A 319 15.63 19.72 21.80
CA ALA A 319 15.21 18.58 22.61
C ALA A 319 15.26 18.92 24.12
N GLY A 320 14.26 18.48 24.87
CA GLY A 320 14.14 18.70 26.31
C GLY A 320 13.89 20.15 26.74
N ALA A 321 13.70 21.09 25.82
CA ALA A 321 13.45 22.49 26.19
C ALA A 321 12.01 22.70 26.71
N VAL A 322 11.83 23.64 27.64
CA VAL A 322 10.51 23.99 28.22
C VAL A 322 10.12 25.40 27.81
N VAL A 323 9.19 25.51 26.87
CA VAL A 323 8.72 26.79 26.33
C VAL A 323 7.68 27.40 27.25
N THR A 324 7.98 28.57 27.80
CA THR A 324 7.12 29.30 28.74
C THR A 324 6.66 30.67 28.21
N LYS A 325 7.09 31.06 27.00
CA LYS A 325 6.77 32.34 26.36
C LYS A 325 6.64 32.13 24.85
N ASN A 326 5.95 33.05 24.16
CA ASN A 326 5.88 33.09 22.70
C ASN A 326 7.27 33.02 22.06
N VAL A 327 7.37 32.28 20.96
CA VAL A 327 8.61 32.04 20.23
C VAL A 327 8.55 32.76 18.87
N PRO A 328 9.50 33.66 18.55
CA PRO A 328 9.53 34.33 17.24
C PRO A 328 9.76 33.38 16.07
N ASP A 329 9.36 33.79 14.86
CA ASP A 329 9.61 33.02 13.63
C ASP A 329 11.13 32.82 13.44
N HIS A 330 11.54 31.59 13.09
CA HIS A 330 12.93 31.16 12.96
C HIS A 330 13.78 31.17 14.24
N ALA A 331 13.23 31.43 15.43
CA ALA A 331 14.02 31.41 16.66
C ALA A 331 14.48 29.99 17.02
N LEU A 332 15.74 29.86 17.44
CA LEU A 332 16.27 28.63 18.04
C LEU A 332 16.19 28.75 19.58
N MET A 333 15.34 27.92 20.19
CA MET A 333 15.06 27.95 21.63
C MET A 333 15.64 26.72 22.32
N ALA A 334 16.33 26.89 23.44
CA ALA A 334 16.88 25.77 24.20
C ALA A 334 16.85 26.03 25.72
N GLY A 335 16.87 24.95 26.51
CA GLY A 335 16.94 24.99 27.98
C GLY A 335 15.58 24.94 28.69
N ASN A 336 15.63 24.93 30.02
CA ASN A 336 14.48 24.94 30.91
C ASN A 336 14.64 26.05 31.98
N PRO A 337 13.88 27.15 31.93
CA PRO A 337 12.96 27.52 30.85
C PRO A 337 13.72 27.88 29.56
N ALA A 338 13.09 27.69 28.41
CA ALA A 338 13.70 27.92 27.11
C ALA A 338 14.11 29.39 26.93
N ARG A 339 15.29 29.59 26.35
CA ARG A 339 15.83 30.89 25.96
C ARG A 339 16.30 30.83 24.52
N GLN A 340 16.24 31.97 23.83
CA GLN A 340 16.73 32.06 22.47
C GLN A 340 18.26 31.97 22.47
N THR A 341 18.81 31.02 21.71
CA THR A 341 20.26 30.80 21.55
C THR A 341 20.75 31.11 20.13
N GLY A 342 19.84 31.53 19.25
CA GLY A 342 20.13 31.99 17.90
C GLY A 342 18.90 31.96 16.99
N TRP A 343 19.18 31.84 15.70
CA TRP A 343 18.18 31.76 14.64
C TRP A 343 18.47 30.57 13.74
N ILE A 344 17.43 30.01 13.13
CA ILE A 344 17.52 28.83 12.29
C ILE A 344 16.94 29.08 10.90
N CYS A 345 17.60 28.54 9.88
CA CYS A 345 17.09 28.55 8.52
C CYS A 345 15.92 27.56 8.39
N ARG A 346 15.07 27.78 7.37
CA ARG A 346 14.04 26.81 6.94
C ARG A 346 14.60 25.39 6.68
N CYS A 347 15.88 25.26 6.33
CA CYS A 347 16.53 23.96 6.12
C CYS A 347 17.07 23.31 7.42
N GLY A 348 16.84 23.89 8.59
CA GLY A 348 17.28 23.32 9.87
C GLY A 348 18.70 23.70 10.32
N ILE A 349 19.40 24.57 9.59
CA ILE A 349 20.76 25.00 9.94
C ILE A 349 20.76 26.35 10.66
N LYS A 350 21.56 26.45 11.73
CA LYS A 350 21.75 27.70 12.49
C LYS A 350 22.30 28.79 11.57
N LEU A 351 21.69 29.98 11.61
CA LEU A 351 22.15 31.14 10.84
C LEU A 351 23.37 31.76 11.49
N ASN A 352 24.24 32.35 10.67
CA ASN A 352 25.36 33.16 11.14
C ASN A 352 24.89 34.53 11.69
N THR A 353 25.83 35.34 12.19
CA THR A 353 25.57 36.68 12.75
C THR A 353 24.96 37.67 11.75
N LYS A 354 25.07 37.40 10.43
CA LYS A 354 24.46 38.19 9.36
C LYS A 354 23.10 37.64 8.90
N HIS A 355 22.54 36.68 9.64
CA HIS A 355 21.28 35.98 9.31
C HIS A 355 21.31 35.30 7.93
N GLN A 356 22.44 34.68 7.59
CA GLN A 356 22.63 33.91 6.36
C GLN A 356 22.85 32.43 6.69
N CYS A 357 22.23 31.55 5.92
CA CYS A 357 22.40 30.12 6.06
C CYS A 357 23.69 29.67 5.37
N PRO A 358 24.63 29.03 6.08
CA PRO A 358 25.88 28.57 5.48
C PRO A 358 25.69 27.40 4.49
N GLN A 359 24.60 26.63 4.62
CA GLN A 359 24.36 25.45 3.79
C GLN A 359 23.57 25.76 2.51
N CYS A 360 22.45 26.45 2.60
CA CYS A 360 21.58 26.70 1.44
C CYS A 360 21.62 28.15 0.92
N GLY A 361 22.43 29.02 1.52
CA GLY A 361 22.61 30.41 1.08
C GLY A 361 21.41 31.33 1.29
N ASN A 362 20.33 30.86 1.92
CA ASN A 362 19.16 31.70 2.23
C ASN A 362 19.56 32.85 3.15
N LYS A 363 19.04 34.05 2.86
CA LYS A 363 19.27 35.27 3.63
C LYS A 363 17.98 35.74 4.28
N TYR A 364 18.09 36.28 5.48
CA TYR A 364 16.95 36.69 6.28
C TYR A 364 17.14 38.11 6.80
N LYS A 365 16.03 38.79 7.07
CA LYS A 365 15.99 40.12 7.70
C LYS A 365 15.18 40.04 9.00
N LEU A 366 15.70 40.66 10.05
CA LEU A 366 14.99 40.81 11.31
C LEU A 366 13.85 41.81 11.19
N THR A 367 12.69 41.44 11.73
CA THR A 367 11.51 42.28 11.83
C THR A 367 11.26 42.64 13.29
N ALA A 368 10.75 43.86 13.53
CA ALA A 368 10.55 44.37 14.88
C ALA A 368 9.50 43.59 15.70
N LYS A 369 8.66 42.74 15.07
CA LYS A 369 7.53 42.07 15.75
C LYS A 369 7.40 40.56 15.51
N GLN A 370 8.04 39.98 14.49
CA GLN A 370 7.74 38.60 14.07
C GLN A 370 8.95 37.66 14.04
N GLY A 371 10.17 38.13 14.34
CA GLY A 371 11.40 37.34 14.18
C GLY A 371 12.03 37.58 12.81
N LEU A 372 12.46 36.52 12.11
CA LEU A 372 13.10 36.65 10.80
C LEU A 372 12.14 36.43 9.62
N LEU A 373 12.33 37.20 8.54
CA LEU A 373 11.70 36.96 7.24
C LEU A 373 12.75 36.66 6.17
N LYS A 374 12.47 35.68 5.30
CA LYS A 374 13.34 35.34 4.16
C LYS A 374 13.31 36.46 3.12
N ILE A 375 14.48 36.85 2.62
CA ILE A 375 14.60 37.82 1.52
C ILE A 375 14.39 37.06 0.20
N SER A 376 13.36 37.44 -0.58
CA SER A 376 13.11 36.89 -1.92
C SER A 376 14.15 37.40 -2.91
N LYS A 377 14.61 36.55 -3.84
CA LYS A 377 15.43 36.95 -5.00
C LYS A 377 14.54 37.62 -6.06
N SER A 378 14.01 38.80 -5.79
CA SER A 378 13.35 39.63 -6.81
C SER A 378 13.19 41.07 -6.32
N GLN A 379 14.26 41.87 -6.42
CA GLN A 379 14.23 43.32 -6.61
C GLN A 379 15.65 43.79 -6.95
N ASN A 380 16.13 43.39 -8.12
CA ASN A 380 17.23 44.06 -8.83
C ASN A 380 16.71 44.37 -10.23
N ILE A 381 15.84 45.38 -10.33
CA ILE A 381 15.62 46.09 -11.59
C ILE A 381 16.26 47.46 -11.40
N SER A 382 17.48 47.54 -11.95
CA SER A 382 18.18 48.73 -12.45
C SER A 382 17.74 50.10 -11.91
N LYS A 383 18.48 50.62 -10.93
CA LYS A 383 18.83 52.05 -10.95
C LYS A 383 19.99 52.23 -11.95
N HIS A 384 19.67 52.37 -13.24
CA HIS A 384 20.57 53.10 -14.13
C HIS A 384 20.27 54.60 -13.95
N ARG A 385 21.18 55.26 -13.24
CA ARG A 385 21.39 56.70 -13.30
C ARG A 385 22.39 56.99 -14.42
N HIS A 386 22.16 58.13 -15.05
CA HIS A 386 22.95 58.87 -16.03
C HIS A 386 22.73 58.50 -17.49
#